data_AF-A0A935R447-F1
#
_entry.id   AF-A0A935R447-F1
#
_cell.length_a   1.000
_cell.length_b   1.000
_cell.length_c   1.000
_cell.angle_alpha   90.00
_cell.angle_beta   90.00
_cell.angle_gamma   90.00
#
_symmetry.space_group_name_H-M   'P 1'
#
loop_
_entity.id
_entity.type
_entity.pdbx_description
1 polymer ?
#
loop_
_entity_poly.entity_id
_entity_poly.type
_entity_poly.pdbx_seq_one_letter_code
_entity_poly.pdbx_strand_id
1 'polypeptide(L)'
;MIWVSLVLSVAAAELPSVDEPVRTGARNTKDTAVVIGVQDYDHLGTALHAGRDAEEVAEWLEYTRGVNKRYLFVAEDPNDDELRSVVARGVARVKPGGTLWIYYSGQGAVVDGTARIFGTDTTKDELSSALSLPELEAMAARSRADRVVIIIDAPFDLSGRDELLALDAPPLTFKWAEADNNKVTVWVADTRGHAQIYPAAGAHGLFTYLTLGALRGWADGADGSAADGVVTVAEAQQYVLTAGVAMGRPVTPSVEARPKVAALPLAEGATEKGPDPATFTTLSLADRDRRLANAIEGLNAEAEAALQDAVQKAQAGDPQGKALVEDVLRRYEASSVSITWAVPVPAAAQARALLADPSKLSAPAGATTPPPADGGGKKPEDGKPDAGATNPTTAVVVAPTGPAKPQLSDNTCADLVGMEPDALMGIFSPGRIECVERRLANMKELQTTRDKLSRLLIANAEANQDWESWERLMKRHLEDISRADPDMCFRYALHLSKKGVAYGEEVIRWTGYALENKQKWTGDVYKKRLYHLYRVRTEAAAELWKDAEQVLIVEPTDENEATTERYRALAKEYAREWLDYAKASEQGTERPLQLCLSAAGTMAACQE
;
A
#
# COMPACT_ATOMS: atom_id res chain seq x y z
N MET A 1 -47.50 -3.01 27.02
CA MET A 1 -46.94 -3.96 26.03
C MET A 1 -45.62 -3.40 25.56
N ILE A 2 -44.57 -4.16 25.78
CA ILE A 2 -43.18 -3.83 25.49
C ILE A 2 -42.98 -3.88 23.98
N TRP A 3 -42.55 -2.77 23.37
CA TRP A 3 -42.01 -2.77 22.02
C TRP A 3 -40.51 -2.52 22.12
N VAL A 4 -39.73 -3.59 21.98
CA VAL A 4 -38.28 -3.54 21.83
C VAL A 4 -38.00 -3.07 20.41
N SER A 5 -37.65 -1.79 20.23
CA SER A 5 -37.04 -1.32 19.00
C SER A 5 -35.57 -1.75 18.99
N LEU A 6 -35.32 -2.88 18.34
CA LEU A 6 -33.98 -3.34 18.00
C LEU A 6 -33.41 -2.38 16.95
N VAL A 7 -32.61 -1.40 17.37
CA VAL A 7 -31.79 -0.61 16.46
C VAL A 7 -30.56 -1.45 16.15
N LEU A 8 -30.54 -2.11 14.99
CA LEU A 8 -29.29 -2.64 14.44
C LEU A 8 -28.39 -1.44 14.13
N SER A 9 -27.36 -1.23 14.95
CA SER A 9 -26.17 -0.51 14.50
C SER A 9 -25.58 -1.30 13.34
N VAL A 10 -25.59 -0.73 12.14
CA VAL A 10 -24.72 -1.21 11.06
C VAL A 10 -23.32 -0.78 11.46
N ALA A 11 -22.58 -1.68 12.09
CA ALA A 11 -21.13 -1.53 12.20
C ALA A 11 -20.59 -1.32 10.77
N ALA A 12 -19.73 -0.34 10.57
CA ALA A 12 -18.92 -0.30 9.36
C ALA A 12 -18.23 -1.65 9.24
N ALA A 13 -18.47 -2.36 8.15
CA ALA A 13 -17.91 -3.68 7.95
C ALA A 13 -16.40 -3.50 7.76
N GLU A 14 -15.61 -3.70 8.81
CA GLU A 14 -14.15 -3.71 8.73
C GLU A 14 -13.72 -5.01 8.04
N LEU A 15 -12.72 -4.92 7.16
CA LEU A 15 -12.07 -6.12 6.65
C LEU A 15 -11.42 -6.86 7.81
N PRO A 16 -11.53 -8.19 7.87
CA PRO A 16 -10.73 -8.96 8.79
C PRO A 16 -9.25 -8.70 8.50
N SER A 17 -8.50 -8.31 9.54
CA SER A 17 -7.05 -8.16 9.43
C SER A 17 -6.39 -9.50 9.10
N VAL A 18 -5.33 -9.43 8.31
CA VAL A 18 -4.47 -10.57 8.00
C VAL A 18 -3.12 -10.50 8.72
N ASP A 19 -2.91 -9.46 9.52
CA ASP A 19 -1.65 -9.12 10.19
C ASP A 19 -1.36 -10.08 11.37
N GLU A 20 -2.41 -10.67 11.94
CA GLU A 20 -2.23 -11.75 12.91
C GLU A 20 -2.26 -13.11 12.18
N PRO A 21 -1.16 -13.90 12.24
CA PRO A 21 -1.13 -15.22 11.63
C PRO A 21 -1.92 -16.23 12.46
N VAL A 22 -2.65 -17.12 11.76
CA VAL A 22 -3.35 -18.24 12.40
C VAL A 22 -2.33 -19.27 12.89
N ARG A 23 -2.13 -19.32 14.21
CA ARG A 23 -1.19 -20.26 14.84
C ARG A 23 -1.74 -21.69 14.82
N THR A 24 -1.31 -22.50 13.86
CA THR A 24 -1.74 -23.91 13.70
C THR A 24 -0.98 -24.87 14.62
N GLY A 25 0.20 -24.47 15.12
CA GLY A 25 1.12 -25.35 15.84
C GLY A 25 1.89 -26.32 14.94
N ALA A 26 1.76 -26.20 13.62
CA ALA A 26 2.49 -27.01 12.64
C ALA A 26 4.00 -26.88 12.81
N ARG A 27 4.75 -27.94 12.46
CA ARG A 27 6.22 -27.97 12.54
C ARG A 27 6.83 -28.60 11.29
N ASN A 28 7.08 -27.78 10.29
CA ASN A 28 7.67 -28.19 9.02
C ASN A 28 9.20 -27.99 9.02
N THR A 29 9.88 -28.80 9.85
CA THR A 29 11.33 -28.71 10.12
C THR A 29 12.27 -28.99 8.93
N LYS A 30 11.70 -29.43 7.80
CA LYS A 30 12.41 -29.67 6.53
C LYS A 30 12.25 -28.52 5.54
N ASP A 31 11.25 -27.66 5.76
CA ASP A 31 10.98 -26.53 4.91
C ASP A 31 11.99 -25.41 5.15
N THR A 32 12.19 -24.62 4.10
CA THR A 32 12.93 -23.37 4.12
C THR A 32 12.08 -22.33 3.40
N ALA A 33 12.15 -21.09 3.85
CA ALA A 33 11.50 -19.98 3.21
C ALA A 33 12.47 -18.84 2.91
N VAL A 34 12.26 -18.20 1.77
CA VAL A 34 12.89 -16.95 1.35
C VAL A 34 11.76 -15.96 1.11
N VAL A 35 11.82 -14.80 1.77
CA VAL A 35 10.78 -13.79 1.70
C VAL A 35 11.45 -12.47 1.39
N ILE A 36 11.06 -11.83 0.29
CA ILE A 36 11.72 -10.66 -0.25
C ILE A 36 10.67 -9.56 -0.42
N GLY A 37 10.90 -8.42 0.22
CA GLY A 37 10.11 -7.20 0.01
C GLY A 37 11.03 -6.10 -0.50
N VAL A 38 10.75 -5.56 -1.69
CA VAL A 38 11.49 -4.45 -2.28
C VAL A 38 10.51 -3.30 -2.48
N GLN A 39 10.61 -2.30 -1.61
CA GLN A 39 9.74 -1.13 -1.57
C GLN A 39 10.49 0.11 -2.06
N ASP A 40 11.68 0.38 -1.53
CA ASP A 40 12.41 1.62 -1.76
C ASP A 40 13.54 1.43 -2.78
N TYR A 41 13.21 1.67 -4.05
CA TYR A 41 14.16 1.61 -5.18
C TYR A 41 15.03 2.88 -5.27
N ASP A 42 16.30 2.70 -5.63
CA ASP A 42 17.27 3.79 -5.81
C ASP A 42 16.98 4.62 -7.08
N HIS A 43 16.42 3.96 -8.11
CA HIS A 43 16.27 4.53 -9.46
C HIS A 43 14.87 4.37 -10.07
N LEU A 44 13.94 3.70 -9.36
CA LEU A 44 12.57 3.46 -9.78
C LEU A 44 11.59 4.04 -8.73
N GLY A 45 10.29 4.03 -9.05
CA GLY A 45 9.26 4.43 -8.10
C GLY A 45 9.21 3.51 -6.87
N THR A 46 8.62 4.00 -5.77
CA THR A 46 8.40 3.16 -4.58
C THR A 46 7.32 2.12 -4.87
N ALA A 47 7.55 0.84 -4.52
CA ALA A 47 6.52 -0.20 -4.53
C ALA A 47 5.82 -0.22 -3.17
N LEU A 48 4.80 0.63 -3.00
CA LEU A 48 4.13 0.82 -1.72
C LEU A 48 3.69 -0.51 -1.09
N HIS A 49 3.96 -0.64 0.22
CA HIS A 49 3.60 -1.77 1.07
C HIS A 49 4.35 -3.08 0.82
N ALA A 50 5.29 -3.14 -0.12
CA ALA A 50 6.03 -4.36 -0.41
C ALA A 50 6.81 -4.92 0.79
N GLY A 51 7.36 -4.05 1.64
CA GLY A 51 8.04 -4.45 2.88
C GLY A 51 7.08 -5.06 3.90
N ARG A 52 5.89 -4.46 4.07
CA ARG A 52 4.85 -4.96 4.99
C ARG A 52 4.28 -6.29 4.52
N ASP A 53 4.00 -6.41 3.22
CA ASP A 53 3.56 -7.66 2.60
C ASP A 53 4.55 -8.81 2.86
N ALA A 54 5.86 -8.54 2.75
CA ALA A 54 6.91 -9.51 3.06
C ALA A 54 6.93 -9.87 4.56
N GLU A 55 6.74 -8.91 5.46
CA GLU A 55 6.67 -9.16 6.91
C GLU A 55 5.53 -10.14 7.25
N GLU A 56 4.32 -9.89 6.75
CA GLU A 56 3.16 -10.74 7.06
C GLU A 56 3.24 -12.14 6.44
N VAL A 57 3.84 -12.25 5.26
CA VAL A 57 4.08 -13.56 4.65
C VAL A 57 5.14 -14.33 5.43
N ALA A 58 6.17 -13.66 5.96
CA ALA A 58 7.15 -14.28 6.84
C ALA A 58 6.52 -14.78 8.16
N GLU A 59 5.62 -13.98 8.75
CA GLU A 59 4.83 -14.36 9.92
C GLU A 59 3.96 -15.59 9.66
N TRP A 60 3.22 -15.60 8.54
CA TRP A 60 2.42 -16.77 8.13
C TRP A 60 3.29 -18.01 7.92
N LEU A 61 4.45 -17.86 7.27
CA LEU A 61 5.39 -18.96 7.06
C LEU A 61 5.92 -19.54 8.37
N GLU A 62 6.23 -18.69 9.35
CA GLU A 62 6.71 -19.11 10.66
C GLU A 62 5.60 -19.79 11.49
N TYR A 63 4.43 -19.15 11.61
CA TYR A 63 3.44 -19.52 12.62
C TYR A 63 2.28 -20.37 12.10
N THR A 64 1.87 -20.17 10.86
CA THR A 64 0.78 -20.92 10.22
C THR A 64 1.32 -22.14 9.50
N ARG A 65 2.34 -21.94 8.64
CA ARG A 65 3.01 -23.03 7.93
C ARG A 65 4.00 -23.76 8.83
N GLY A 66 4.54 -23.15 9.88
CA GLY A 66 5.43 -23.83 10.81
C GLY A 66 6.87 -24.03 10.29
N VAL A 67 7.33 -23.15 9.39
CA VAL A 67 8.74 -23.09 8.98
C VAL A 67 9.56 -22.67 10.18
N ASN A 68 10.66 -23.37 10.46
CA ASN A 68 11.53 -22.98 11.57
C ASN A 68 12.22 -21.65 11.24
N LYS A 69 12.15 -20.67 12.15
CA LYS A 69 12.78 -19.35 12.01
C LYS A 69 14.25 -19.37 11.54
N ARG A 70 15.02 -20.41 11.88
CA ARG A 70 16.42 -20.57 11.43
C ARG A 70 16.56 -20.85 9.92
N TYR A 71 15.50 -21.29 9.28
CA TYR A 71 15.38 -21.57 7.86
C TYR A 71 14.39 -20.60 7.16
N LEU A 72 14.05 -19.49 7.81
CA LEU A 72 13.29 -18.38 7.23
C LEU A 72 14.26 -17.23 6.96
N PHE A 73 14.47 -16.90 5.69
CA PHE A 73 15.35 -15.83 5.25
C PHE A 73 14.51 -14.67 4.73
N VAL A 74 14.50 -13.55 5.45
CA VAL A 74 13.81 -12.33 5.03
C VAL A 74 14.84 -11.34 4.49
N ALA A 75 14.57 -10.73 3.35
CA ALA A 75 15.35 -9.64 2.77
C ALA A 75 14.42 -8.46 2.50
N GLU A 76 14.77 -7.32 3.07
CA GLU A 76 14.07 -6.04 2.92
C GLU A 76 14.96 -5.12 2.10
N ASP A 77 14.41 -4.61 1.01
CA ASP A 77 15.10 -3.75 0.05
C ASP A 77 16.49 -4.28 -0.40
N PRO A 78 16.63 -5.57 -0.78
CA PRO A 78 17.89 -6.06 -1.36
C PRO A 78 18.17 -5.43 -2.73
N ASN A 79 19.44 -5.17 -3.01
CA ASN A 79 19.91 -5.00 -4.39
C ASN A 79 19.85 -6.33 -5.17
N ASP A 80 20.07 -6.30 -6.48
CA ASP A 80 19.97 -7.47 -7.36
C ASP A 80 20.89 -8.63 -6.93
N ASP A 81 22.11 -8.34 -6.49
CA ASP A 81 23.07 -9.35 -6.03
C ASP A 81 22.64 -9.99 -4.70
N GLU A 82 22.15 -9.18 -3.76
CA GLU A 82 21.60 -9.64 -2.49
C GLU A 82 20.34 -10.48 -2.68
N LEU A 83 19.46 -10.08 -3.61
CA LEU A 83 18.26 -10.81 -4.00
C LEU A 83 18.65 -12.21 -4.50
N ARG A 84 19.61 -12.31 -5.43
CA ARG A 84 20.13 -13.60 -5.93
C ARG A 84 20.77 -14.42 -4.81
N SER A 85 21.53 -13.77 -3.93
CA SER A 85 22.23 -14.39 -2.80
C SER A 85 21.28 -15.00 -1.77
N VAL A 86 20.19 -14.30 -1.41
CA VAL A 86 19.22 -14.81 -0.44
C VAL A 86 18.43 -15.99 -1.01
N VAL A 87 18.08 -15.96 -2.30
CA VAL A 87 17.48 -17.11 -2.99
C VAL A 87 18.42 -18.31 -2.97
N ALA A 88 19.69 -18.11 -3.34
CA ALA A 88 20.70 -19.18 -3.33
C ALA A 88 20.89 -19.78 -1.93
N ARG A 89 20.85 -18.94 -0.87
CA ARG A 89 20.90 -19.38 0.52
C ARG A 89 19.72 -20.28 0.89
N GLY A 90 18.50 -19.90 0.49
CA GLY A 90 17.30 -20.74 0.71
C GLY A 90 17.40 -22.09 -0.01
N VAL A 91 17.80 -22.07 -1.27
CA VAL A 91 18.03 -23.25 -2.12
C VAL A 91 19.00 -24.24 -1.48
N ALA A 92 20.09 -23.74 -0.87
CA ALA A 92 21.10 -24.57 -0.22
C ALA A 92 20.65 -25.16 1.12
N ARG A 93 19.63 -24.58 1.78
CA ARG A 93 19.27 -24.91 3.16
C ARG A 93 18.06 -25.81 3.31
N VAL A 94 17.18 -25.84 2.31
CA VAL A 94 16.02 -26.76 2.31
C VAL A 94 16.47 -28.22 2.36
N LYS A 95 15.81 -29.02 3.19
CA LYS A 95 16.15 -30.43 3.40
C LYS A 95 15.39 -31.34 2.41
N PRO A 96 15.94 -32.52 2.08
CA PRO A 96 15.19 -33.55 1.35
C PRO A 96 13.84 -33.87 2.02
N GLY A 97 12.77 -33.97 1.24
CA GLY A 97 11.41 -34.16 1.76
C GLY A 97 10.73 -32.89 2.28
N GLY A 98 11.33 -31.71 2.12
CA GLY A 98 10.76 -30.42 2.49
C GLY A 98 10.28 -29.60 1.29
N THR A 99 9.64 -28.47 1.57
CA THR A 99 9.24 -27.45 0.60
C THR A 99 10.16 -26.23 0.70
N LEU A 100 10.59 -25.70 -0.45
CA LEU A 100 11.20 -24.37 -0.54
C LEU A 100 10.12 -23.36 -0.89
N TRP A 101 9.87 -22.41 0.00
CA TRP A 101 8.98 -21.28 -0.22
C TRP A 101 9.80 -20.07 -0.67
N ILE A 102 9.38 -19.41 -1.73
CA ILE A 102 9.95 -18.13 -2.18
C ILE A 102 8.79 -17.17 -2.35
N TYR A 103 8.83 -16.06 -1.63
CA TYR A 103 7.89 -14.96 -1.79
C TYR A 103 8.64 -13.70 -2.20
N TYR A 104 8.11 -13.00 -3.19
CA TYR A 104 8.61 -11.69 -3.62
C TYR A 104 7.46 -10.70 -3.67
N SER A 105 7.66 -9.51 -3.10
CA SER A 105 6.80 -8.34 -3.26
C SER A 105 7.63 -7.16 -3.73
N GLY A 106 7.21 -6.49 -4.80
CA GLY A 106 7.95 -5.35 -5.35
C GLY A 106 7.60 -5.02 -6.80
N GLN A 107 8.53 -4.37 -7.49
CA GLN A 107 8.46 -4.06 -8.91
C GLN A 107 8.96 -5.19 -9.81
N GLY A 108 8.46 -5.17 -11.03
CA GLY A 108 8.97 -5.99 -12.11
C GLY A 108 8.59 -5.40 -13.46
N ALA A 109 9.16 -5.96 -14.51
CA ALA A 109 8.73 -5.67 -15.87
C ALA A 109 8.84 -6.90 -16.77
N VAL A 110 8.07 -6.89 -17.85
CA VAL A 110 8.27 -7.79 -18.98
C VAL A 110 9.24 -7.13 -19.96
N VAL A 111 10.45 -7.67 -20.07
CA VAL A 111 11.48 -7.22 -21.02
C VAL A 111 11.74 -8.35 -22.01
N ASP A 112 11.63 -8.07 -23.31
CA ASP A 112 11.78 -9.07 -24.38
C ASP A 112 10.90 -10.32 -24.18
N GLY A 113 9.65 -10.10 -23.73
CA GLY A 113 8.69 -11.18 -23.46
C GLY A 113 8.97 -12.01 -22.20
N THR A 114 10.03 -11.66 -21.45
CA THR A 114 10.43 -12.35 -20.21
C THR A 114 10.17 -11.46 -19.00
N ALA A 115 9.37 -11.97 -18.06
CA ALA A 115 9.12 -11.32 -16.79
C ALA A 115 10.37 -11.34 -15.89
N ARG A 116 10.64 -10.21 -15.23
CA ARG A 116 11.76 -9.99 -14.31
C ARG A 116 11.30 -9.28 -13.06
N ILE A 117 11.96 -9.59 -11.95
CA ILE A 117 11.81 -8.93 -10.65
C ILE A 117 13.08 -8.14 -10.33
N PHE A 118 12.93 -7.05 -9.57
CA PHE A 118 13.99 -6.05 -9.38
C PHE A 118 14.47 -5.97 -7.94
N GLY A 119 15.77 -5.81 -7.74
CA GLY A 119 16.38 -5.26 -6.54
C GLY A 119 16.41 -3.73 -6.57
N THR A 120 16.83 -3.10 -5.47
CA THR A 120 16.77 -1.64 -5.28
C THR A 120 17.57 -0.84 -6.32
N ASP A 121 18.68 -1.40 -6.78
CA ASP A 121 19.66 -0.78 -7.68
C ASP A 121 19.29 -0.90 -9.16
N THR A 122 18.18 -1.57 -9.50
CA THR A 122 17.74 -1.71 -10.89
C THR A 122 17.45 -0.34 -11.52
N THR A 123 18.07 -0.05 -12.67
CA THR A 123 17.83 1.16 -13.47
C THR A 123 16.91 0.88 -14.67
N LYS A 124 16.28 1.94 -15.23
CA LYS A 124 15.46 1.83 -16.45
C LYS A 124 16.24 1.34 -17.68
N ASP A 125 17.55 1.56 -17.72
CA ASP A 125 18.41 1.15 -18.83
C ASP A 125 18.91 -0.30 -18.68
N GLU A 126 18.81 -0.88 -17.47
CA GLU A 126 19.37 -2.21 -17.14
C GLU A 126 18.30 -3.24 -16.77
N LEU A 127 17.02 -2.96 -17.05
CA LEU A 127 15.90 -3.88 -16.75
C LEU A 127 16.10 -5.30 -17.28
N SER A 128 16.84 -5.47 -18.38
CA SER A 128 17.14 -6.77 -19.00
C SER A 128 18.10 -7.64 -18.20
N SER A 129 18.94 -7.03 -17.35
CA SER A 129 19.93 -7.70 -16.48
C SER A 129 19.32 -8.20 -15.17
N ALA A 130 18.14 -7.71 -14.80
CA ALA A 130 17.47 -8.09 -13.58
C ALA A 130 17.05 -9.57 -13.55
N LEU A 131 16.77 -10.09 -12.35
CA LEU A 131 16.47 -11.51 -12.16
C LEU A 131 15.18 -11.91 -12.89
N SER A 132 15.32 -12.75 -13.92
CA SER A 132 14.19 -13.27 -14.68
C SER A 132 13.49 -14.43 -13.96
N LEU A 133 12.18 -14.58 -14.21
CA LEU A 133 11.41 -15.71 -13.67
C LEU A 133 12.00 -17.06 -14.09
N PRO A 134 12.38 -17.31 -15.37
CA PRO A 134 13.05 -18.56 -15.76
C PRO A 134 14.37 -18.79 -15.03
N GLU A 135 15.14 -17.74 -14.76
CA GLU A 135 16.38 -17.84 -13.99
C GLU A 135 16.10 -18.20 -12.53
N LEU A 136 15.12 -17.54 -11.89
CA LEU A 136 14.67 -17.83 -10.53
C LEU A 136 14.19 -19.29 -10.40
N GLU A 137 13.38 -19.76 -11.36
CA GLU A 137 12.92 -21.14 -11.44
C GLU A 137 14.10 -22.12 -11.55
N ALA A 138 15.07 -21.84 -12.42
CA ALA A 138 16.26 -22.66 -12.60
C ALA A 138 17.17 -22.66 -11.36
N MET A 139 17.27 -21.54 -10.64
CA MET A 139 17.93 -21.48 -9.33
C MET A 139 17.21 -22.37 -8.32
N ALA A 140 15.89 -22.24 -8.20
CA ALA A 140 15.10 -22.96 -7.20
C ALA A 140 15.01 -24.47 -7.47
N ALA A 141 14.99 -24.88 -8.74
CA ALA A 141 14.96 -26.27 -9.19
C ALA A 141 16.16 -27.08 -8.66
N ARG A 142 17.34 -26.43 -8.52
CA ARG A 142 18.60 -27.04 -8.04
C ARG A 142 18.59 -27.43 -6.56
N SER A 143 17.57 -27.01 -5.81
CA SER A 143 17.45 -27.32 -4.38
C SER A 143 17.31 -28.82 -4.11
N ARG A 144 17.40 -29.24 -2.85
CA ARG A 144 17.09 -30.61 -2.42
C ARG A 144 15.62 -30.82 -2.04
N ALA A 145 14.80 -29.79 -2.16
CA ALA A 145 13.37 -29.87 -1.84
C ALA A 145 12.66 -30.87 -2.77
N ASP A 146 11.61 -31.49 -2.26
CA ASP A 146 10.69 -32.28 -3.08
C ASP A 146 9.78 -31.35 -3.88
N ARG A 147 9.58 -30.13 -3.37
CA ARG A 147 8.69 -29.13 -3.94
C ARG A 147 9.21 -27.71 -3.75
N VAL A 148 8.94 -26.83 -4.71
CA VAL A 148 9.22 -25.40 -4.63
C VAL A 148 7.91 -24.65 -4.93
N VAL A 149 7.56 -23.70 -4.08
CA VAL A 149 6.45 -22.77 -4.29
C VAL A 149 7.00 -21.37 -4.35
N ILE A 150 6.78 -20.68 -5.46
CA ILE A 150 7.19 -19.30 -5.71
C ILE A 150 5.92 -18.47 -5.85
N ILE A 151 5.78 -17.43 -5.02
CA ILE A 151 4.66 -16.48 -5.04
C ILE A 151 5.24 -15.10 -5.32
N ILE A 152 4.74 -14.43 -6.36
CA ILE A 152 5.27 -13.13 -6.80
C ILE A 152 4.14 -12.11 -6.83
N ASP A 153 4.22 -11.12 -5.94
CA ASP A 153 3.39 -9.93 -5.94
C ASP A 153 4.10 -8.76 -6.63
N ALA A 154 4.00 -8.74 -7.96
CA ALA A 154 4.54 -7.68 -8.80
C ALA A 154 3.60 -7.43 -10.00
N PRO A 155 3.41 -6.16 -10.40
CA PRO A 155 2.54 -5.82 -11.53
C PRO A 155 3.16 -6.11 -12.91
N PHE A 156 4.50 -6.24 -12.99
CA PHE A 156 5.26 -6.42 -14.24
C PHE A 156 5.09 -5.32 -15.31
N ASP A 157 4.72 -4.10 -14.90
CA ASP A 157 4.42 -2.96 -15.78
C ASP A 157 5.20 -1.67 -15.42
N LEU A 158 6.20 -1.74 -14.53
CA LEU A 158 6.96 -0.59 -13.99
C LEU A 158 6.13 0.45 -13.20
N SER A 159 4.86 0.20 -12.91
CA SER A 159 4.00 1.16 -12.19
C SER A 159 4.37 1.30 -10.72
N GLY A 160 5.09 0.35 -10.11
CA GLY A 160 5.31 0.36 -8.67
C GLY A 160 4.01 0.26 -7.85
N ARG A 161 2.95 -0.31 -8.43
CA ARG A 161 1.59 -0.35 -7.85
C ARG A 161 0.90 1.03 -7.80
N ASP A 162 1.44 2.02 -8.51
CA ASP A 162 0.79 3.32 -8.71
C ASP A 162 -0.33 3.17 -9.75
N GLU A 163 -1.58 3.40 -9.32
CA GLU A 163 -2.76 3.28 -10.18
C GLU A 163 -2.74 4.25 -11.37
N LEU A 164 -2.15 5.44 -11.23
CA LEU A 164 -2.08 6.44 -12.31
C LEU A 164 -1.06 6.02 -13.37
N LEU A 165 0.14 5.60 -12.94
CA LEU A 165 1.17 5.11 -13.87
C LEU A 165 0.74 3.81 -14.57
N ALA A 166 -0.08 2.99 -13.90
CA ALA A 166 -0.60 1.76 -14.49
C ALA A 166 -1.65 2.02 -15.61
N LEU A 167 -2.34 3.16 -15.63
CA LEU A 167 -3.30 3.50 -16.70
C LEU A 167 -2.63 3.80 -18.05
N ASP A 168 -1.39 4.29 -18.01
CA ASP A 168 -0.59 4.62 -19.21
C ASP A 168 0.34 3.47 -19.65
N ALA A 169 0.46 2.41 -18.84
CA ALA A 169 1.27 1.25 -19.17
C ALA A 169 0.60 0.40 -20.25
N PRO A 170 1.30 0.01 -21.34
CA PRO A 170 0.73 -0.90 -22.32
C PRO A 170 0.44 -2.26 -21.66
N PRO A 171 -0.66 -2.95 -22.01
CA PRO A 171 -0.96 -4.25 -21.45
C PRO A 171 0.15 -5.24 -21.84
N LEU A 172 0.95 -5.64 -20.85
CA LEU A 172 2.05 -6.58 -21.04
C LEU A 172 1.58 -7.96 -20.63
N THR A 173 1.46 -8.87 -21.60
CA THR A 173 1.28 -10.31 -21.32
C THR A 173 2.64 -11.00 -21.37
N PHE A 174 3.14 -11.49 -20.24
CA PHE A 174 4.25 -12.44 -20.27
C PHE A 174 3.73 -13.85 -20.55
N LYS A 175 4.44 -14.61 -21.38
CA LYS A 175 4.13 -16.01 -21.64
C LYS A 175 4.85 -16.86 -20.62
N TRP A 176 4.15 -17.83 -20.06
CA TRP A 176 4.79 -18.90 -19.30
C TRP A 176 5.81 -19.60 -20.19
N ALA A 177 7.04 -19.77 -19.68
CA ALA A 177 7.96 -20.72 -20.28
C ALA A 177 7.36 -22.13 -20.17
N GLU A 178 7.65 -23.01 -21.12
CA GLU A 178 7.28 -24.42 -20.95
C GLU A 178 8.08 -24.98 -19.77
N ALA A 179 7.41 -25.32 -18.67
CA ALA A 179 8.11 -25.84 -17.51
C ALA A 179 8.45 -27.33 -17.73
N ASP A 180 9.74 -27.61 -17.94
CA ASP A 180 10.27 -28.97 -18.03
C ASP A 180 10.38 -29.67 -16.67
N ASN A 181 9.97 -29.02 -15.58
CA ASN A 181 10.18 -29.50 -14.21
C ASN A 181 8.91 -29.50 -13.35
N ASN A 182 8.48 -30.70 -12.90
CA ASN A 182 7.31 -30.90 -12.03
C ASN A 182 7.50 -30.44 -10.56
N LYS A 183 8.70 -29.99 -10.19
CA LYS A 183 9.03 -29.62 -8.80
C LYS A 183 8.72 -28.16 -8.47
N VAL A 184 8.81 -27.25 -9.43
CA VAL A 184 8.66 -25.81 -9.22
C VAL A 184 7.26 -25.36 -9.62
N THR A 185 6.59 -24.63 -8.74
CA THR A 185 5.31 -23.99 -8.98
C THR A 185 5.46 -22.49 -8.79
N VAL A 186 5.03 -21.71 -9.77
CA VAL A 186 5.06 -20.25 -9.74
C VAL A 186 3.65 -19.70 -9.81
N TRP A 187 3.30 -18.85 -8.86
CA TRP A 187 2.03 -18.14 -8.78
C TRP A 187 2.30 -16.63 -8.75
N VAL A 188 1.81 -15.90 -9.74
CA VAL A 188 2.01 -14.45 -9.85
C VAL A 188 0.71 -13.69 -9.59
N ALA A 189 0.83 -12.48 -9.06
CA ALA A 189 -0.28 -11.57 -8.79
C ALA A 189 -0.96 -11.05 -10.05
N ASP A 190 -0.16 -10.76 -11.07
CA ASP A 190 -0.69 -10.27 -12.34
C ASP A 190 0.14 -10.76 -13.53
N THR A 191 -0.55 -10.95 -14.66
CA THR A 191 0.02 -11.30 -15.96
C THR A 191 -0.28 -10.25 -17.02
N ARG A 192 -0.95 -9.14 -16.68
CA ARG A 192 -1.44 -8.12 -17.61
C ARG A 192 -1.06 -6.69 -17.22
N GLY A 193 -0.34 -6.48 -16.13
CA GLY A 193 -0.18 -5.16 -15.49
C GLY A 193 -1.24 -4.95 -14.40
N HIS A 194 -1.04 -3.95 -13.53
CA HIS A 194 -2.02 -3.48 -12.53
C HIS A 194 -2.12 -4.23 -11.19
N ALA A 195 -1.02 -4.72 -10.60
CA ALA A 195 -1.05 -5.11 -9.18
C ALA A 195 -1.47 -3.91 -8.31
N GLN A 196 -2.56 -4.08 -7.54
CA GLN A 196 -3.24 -2.97 -6.87
C GLN A 196 -2.95 -2.95 -5.38
N ILE A 197 -2.96 -1.75 -4.80
CA ILE A 197 -3.01 -1.56 -3.35
C ILE A 197 -4.47 -1.59 -2.92
N TYR A 198 -4.75 -2.07 -1.70
CA TYR A 198 -6.06 -1.89 -1.08
C TYR A 198 -5.93 -1.21 0.29
N PRO A 199 -6.12 0.12 0.36
CA PRO A 199 -5.92 0.87 1.60
C PRO A 199 -6.74 0.36 2.80
N ALA A 200 -7.97 -0.10 2.56
CA ALA A 200 -8.83 -0.65 3.60
C ALA A 200 -8.38 -2.05 4.09
N ALA A 201 -7.41 -2.69 3.44
CA ALA A 201 -6.82 -3.96 3.85
C ALA A 201 -5.53 -3.73 4.66
N GLY A 202 -5.50 -2.73 5.56
CA GLY A 202 -4.36 -2.53 6.45
C GLY A 202 -3.06 -2.12 5.75
N ALA A 203 -3.12 -1.40 4.62
CA ALA A 203 -1.92 -1.00 3.86
C ALA A 203 -1.11 -2.21 3.35
N HIS A 204 -1.81 -3.12 2.65
CA HIS A 204 -1.24 -4.27 1.94
C HIS A 204 -1.44 -4.17 0.42
N GLY A 205 -0.60 -4.89 -0.34
CA GLY A 205 -0.92 -5.26 -1.71
C GLY A 205 -2.19 -6.12 -1.74
N LEU A 206 -3.13 -5.83 -2.65
CA LEU A 206 -4.41 -6.54 -2.73
C LEU A 206 -4.22 -8.04 -2.95
N PHE A 207 -3.27 -8.43 -3.79
CA PHE A 207 -2.94 -9.83 -4.04
C PHE A 207 -2.42 -10.51 -2.76
N THR A 208 -1.51 -9.87 -2.05
CA THR A 208 -0.95 -10.42 -0.80
C THR A 208 -2.02 -10.54 0.27
N TYR A 209 -2.86 -9.53 0.47
CA TYR A 209 -3.99 -9.59 1.40
C TYR A 209 -4.91 -10.78 1.09
N LEU A 210 -5.36 -10.92 -0.16
CA LEU A 210 -6.25 -12.01 -0.56
C LEU A 210 -5.56 -13.38 -0.49
N THR A 211 -4.27 -13.44 -0.76
CA THR A 211 -3.46 -14.66 -0.65
C THR A 211 -3.33 -15.09 0.81
N LEU A 212 -2.98 -14.18 1.72
CA LEU A 212 -2.92 -14.48 3.16
C LEU A 212 -4.28 -14.88 3.72
N GLY A 213 -5.36 -14.27 3.21
CA GLY A 213 -6.74 -14.68 3.46
C GLY A 213 -7.05 -16.10 2.98
N ALA A 214 -6.70 -16.41 1.74
CA ALA A 214 -6.84 -17.76 1.19
C ALA A 214 -6.11 -18.78 2.06
N LEU A 215 -4.84 -18.52 2.38
CA LEU A 215 -3.94 -19.43 3.09
C LEU A 215 -4.24 -19.60 4.59
N ARG A 216 -5.17 -18.82 5.16
CA ARG A 216 -5.69 -19.03 6.52
C ARG A 216 -7.02 -19.78 6.56
N GLY A 217 -7.53 -20.19 5.40
CA GLY A 217 -8.74 -21.02 5.28
C GLY A 217 -9.89 -20.36 4.51
N TRP A 218 -9.80 -19.08 4.13
CA TRP A 218 -10.91 -18.41 3.45
C TRP A 218 -11.21 -19.00 2.07
N ALA A 219 -10.24 -19.70 1.48
CA ALA A 219 -10.33 -20.32 0.17
C ALA A 219 -10.74 -21.81 0.21
N ASP A 220 -10.89 -22.43 1.37
CA ASP A 220 -11.25 -23.86 1.49
C ASP A 220 -12.62 -24.15 0.83
N GLY A 221 -12.61 -24.93 -0.25
CA GLY A 221 -13.76 -25.20 -1.14
C GLY A 221 -14.06 -24.13 -2.19
N ALA A 222 -13.20 -23.12 -2.39
CA ALA A 222 -13.47 -21.99 -3.29
C ALA A 222 -13.51 -22.37 -4.79
N ASP A 223 -12.88 -23.49 -5.17
CA ASP A 223 -12.93 -24.05 -6.53
C ASP A 223 -14.18 -24.91 -6.79
N GLY A 224 -15.07 -25.03 -5.79
CA GLY A 224 -16.28 -25.84 -5.85
C GLY A 224 -16.11 -27.24 -5.27
N SER A 225 -14.92 -27.58 -4.78
CA SER A 225 -14.72 -28.77 -3.96
C SER A 225 -15.35 -28.61 -2.57
N ALA A 226 -15.51 -29.72 -1.85
CA ALA A 226 -15.99 -29.69 -0.48
C ALA A 226 -14.85 -29.23 0.43
N ALA A 227 -15.14 -28.27 1.33
CA ALA A 227 -14.16 -27.81 2.29
C ALA A 227 -13.63 -28.98 3.14
N ASP A 228 -12.32 -29.19 3.12
CA ASP A 228 -11.66 -30.35 3.73
C ASP A 228 -10.54 -29.94 4.73
N GLY A 229 -10.37 -28.65 4.97
CA GLY A 229 -9.35 -28.09 5.85
C GLY A 229 -7.98 -27.94 5.19
N VAL A 230 -7.90 -28.15 3.88
CA VAL A 230 -6.71 -27.95 3.04
C VAL A 230 -7.03 -26.90 1.99
N VAL A 231 -6.14 -25.91 1.84
CA VAL A 231 -6.24 -24.93 0.76
C VAL A 231 -5.21 -25.28 -0.29
N THR A 232 -5.69 -25.63 -1.47
CA THR A 232 -4.91 -25.92 -2.68
C THR A 232 -4.62 -24.64 -3.48
N VAL A 233 -3.71 -24.76 -4.44
CA VAL A 233 -3.46 -23.69 -5.43
C VAL A 233 -4.72 -23.35 -6.22
N ALA A 234 -5.51 -24.34 -6.63
CA ALA A 234 -6.75 -24.10 -7.40
C ALA A 234 -7.76 -23.27 -6.60
N GLU A 235 -7.95 -23.64 -5.34
CA GLU A 235 -8.80 -22.91 -4.40
C GLU A 235 -8.30 -21.49 -4.15
N ALA A 236 -7.02 -21.33 -3.85
CA ALA A 236 -6.43 -20.01 -3.59
C ALA A 236 -6.51 -19.10 -4.82
N GLN A 237 -6.17 -19.62 -6.01
CA GLN A 237 -6.32 -18.93 -7.29
C GLN A 237 -7.76 -18.48 -7.53
N GLN A 238 -8.72 -19.38 -7.36
CA GLN A 238 -10.14 -19.09 -7.57
C GLN A 238 -10.69 -18.09 -6.54
N TYR A 239 -10.26 -18.21 -5.29
CA TYR A 239 -10.60 -17.28 -4.23
C TYR A 239 -10.11 -15.87 -4.56
N VAL A 240 -8.82 -15.69 -4.86
CA VAL A 240 -8.23 -14.38 -5.18
C VAL A 240 -8.94 -13.73 -6.37
N LEU A 241 -9.19 -14.49 -7.45
CA LEU A 241 -9.96 -14.01 -8.61
C LEU A 241 -11.33 -13.48 -8.22
N THR A 242 -12.08 -14.27 -7.45
CA THR A 242 -13.48 -13.94 -7.14
C THR A 242 -13.64 -12.89 -6.05
N ALA A 243 -12.74 -12.88 -5.07
CA ALA A 243 -12.68 -11.86 -4.02
C ALA A 243 -12.28 -10.51 -4.59
N GLY A 244 -11.30 -10.44 -5.51
CA GLY A 244 -10.94 -9.20 -6.20
C GLY A 244 -12.13 -8.58 -6.93
N VAL A 245 -12.89 -9.39 -7.70
CA VAL A 245 -14.14 -8.94 -8.34
C VAL A 245 -15.15 -8.45 -7.29
N ALA A 246 -15.35 -9.19 -6.20
CA ALA A 246 -16.28 -8.80 -5.14
C ALA A 246 -15.88 -7.50 -4.43
N MET A 247 -14.58 -7.21 -4.36
CA MET A 247 -14.01 -5.98 -3.81
C MET A 247 -14.00 -4.81 -4.81
N GLY A 248 -14.50 -5.01 -6.04
CA GLY A 248 -14.52 -4.00 -7.08
C GLY A 248 -13.20 -3.81 -7.83
N ARG A 249 -12.20 -4.64 -7.52
CA ARG A 249 -10.83 -4.57 -8.01
C ARG A 249 -10.43 -5.92 -8.62
N PRO A 250 -10.84 -6.17 -9.87
CA PRO A 250 -10.50 -7.42 -10.52
C PRO A 250 -8.98 -7.53 -10.63
N VAL A 251 -8.47 -8.67 -10.21
CA VAL A 251 -7.05 -9.04 -10.31
C VAL A 251 -6.92 -10.18 -11.32
N THR A 252 -5.76 -10.31 -11.96
CA THR A 252 -5.47 -11.40 -12.89
C THR A 252 -4.32 -12.29 -12.42
N PRO A 253 -4.43 -12.89 -11.21
CA PRO A 253 -3.41 -13.82 -10.74
C PRO A 253 -3.33 -14.99 -11.70
N SER A 254 -2.13 -15.56 -11.83
CA SER A 254 -1.93 -16.68 -12.72
C SER A 254 -0.94 -17.65 -12.11
N VAL A 255 -1.30 -18.92 -12.21
CA VAL A 255 -0.41 -20.03 -11.92
C VAL A 255 -0.25 -20.84 -13.20
N GLU A 256 0.92 -21.45 -13.36
CA GLU A 256 1.19 -22.31 -14.49
C GLU A 256 0.15 -23.46 -14.62
N ALA A 257 -0.39 -23.64 -15.83
CA ALA A 257 -1.53 -24.52 -16.08
C ALA A 257 -1.14 -26.01 -16.18
N ARG A 258 -0.79 -26.63 -15.05
CA ARG A 258 -0.52 -28.08 -14.94
C ARG A 258 -1.48 -28.76 -13.95
N PRO A 259 -2.04 -29.94 -14.27
CA PRO A 259 -3.01 -30.60 -13.38
C PRO A 259 -2.49 -30.87 -11.96
N LYS A 260 -1.21 -31.23 -11.81
CA LYS A 260 -0.60 -31.46 -10.49
C LYS A 260 -0.40 -30.18 -9.67
N VAL A 261 -0.28 -29.04 -10.35
CA VAL A 261 -0.13 -27.73 -9.71
C VAL A 261 -1.45 -27.29 -9.11
N ALA A 262 -2.58 -27.51 -9.80
CA ALA A 262 -3.91 -27.17 -9.29
C ALA A 262 -4.23 -27.86 -7.95
N ALA A 263 -3.98 -29.17 -7.85
CA ALA A 263 -4.25 -29.97 -6.64
C ALA A 263 -3.19 -29.82 -5.54
N LEU A 264 -2.27 -28.87 -5.68
CA LEU A 264 -1.13 -28.74 -4.79
C LEU A 264 -1.55 -28.07 -3.47
N PRO A 265 -1.37 -28.72 -2.29
CA PRO A 265 -1.74 -28.10 -1.01
C PRO A 265 -0.77 -26.95 -0.69
N LEU A 266 -1.31 -25.77 -0.40
CA LEU A 266 -0.57 -24.58 0.05
C LEU A 266 -0.65 -24.39 1.56
N ALA A 267 -1.84 -24.59 2.15
CA ALA A 267 -2.06 -24.49 3.58
C ALA A 267 -2.90 -25.67 4.09
N GLU A 268 -2.65 -26.09 5.32
CA GLU A 268 -3.38 -27.19 5.98
C GLU A 268 -3.63 -26.80 7.43
N GLY A 269 -4.84 -27.08 7.93
CA GLY A 269 -5.20 -26.90 9.33
C GLY A 269 -5.56 -25.47 9.76
N ALA A 270 -5.39 -24.48 8.88
CA ALA A 270 -5.96 -23.14 9.07
C ALA A 270 -7.37 -23.12 8.46
N THR A 271 -8.39 -22.97 9.31
CA THR A 271 -9.81 -23.07 8.93
C THR A 271 -10.60 -21.81 9.30
N GLU A 272 -9.95 -20.65 9.23
CA GLU A 272 -10.61 -19.38 9.51
C GLU A 272 -11.69 -19.14 8.47
N LYS A 273 -12.85 -18.64 8.91
CA LYS A 273 -13.93 -18.27 7.98
C LYS A 273 -13.65 -16.89 7.40
N GLY A 274 -13.69 -16.80 6.08
CA GLY A 274 -13.51 -15.54 5.37
C GLY A 274 -14.67 -14.55 5.53
N PRO A 275 -14.48 -13.32 5.02
CA PRO A 275 -15.52 -12.30 5.01
C PRO A 275 -16.77 -12.77 4.24
N ASP A 276 -17.94 -12.39 4.74
CA ASP A 276 -19.19 -12.63 4.01
C ASP A 276 -19.21 -11.81 2.69
N PRO A 277 -19.73 -12.35 1.57
CA PRO A 277 -19.79 -11.60 0.31
C PRO A 277 -20.51 -10.24 0.37
N ALA A 278 -21.45 -10.03 1.30
CA ALA A 278 -22.06 -8.72 1.49
C ALA A 278 -21.04 -7.69 2.04
N THR A 279 -20.11 -8.12 2.90
CA THR A 279 -18.99 -7.32 3.40
C THR A 279 -18.15 -6.79 2.24
N PHE A 280 -17.75 -7.67 1.32
CA PHE A 280 -17.00 -7.26 0.13
C PHE A 280 -17.79 -6.30 -0.76
N THR A 281 -19.10 -6.49 -0.89
CA THR A 281 -19.95 -5.58 -1.66
C THR A 281 -19.97 -4.18 -1.04
N THR A 282 -20.15 -4.07 0.28
CA THR A 282 -20.14 -2.79 0.99
C THR A 282 -18.80 -2.08 0.83
N LEU A 283 -17.70 -2.80 0.98
CA LEU A 283 -16.35 -2.27 0.84
C LEU A 283 -16.02 -1.87 -0.60
N SER A 284 -16.50 -2.63 -1.58
CA SER A 284 -16.37 -2.29 -3.00
C SER A 284 -17.04 -0.96 -3.35
N LEU A 285 -18.21 -0.69 -2.78
CA LEU A 285 -18.91 0.59 -2.96
C LEU A 285 -18.13 1.73 -2.30
N ALA A 286 -17.64 1.53 -1.07
CA ALA A 286 -16.84 2.52 -0.37
C ALA A 286 -15.53 2.84 -1.11
N ASP A 287 -14.83 1.82 -1.61
CA ASP A 287 -13.59 1.99 -2.38
C ASP A 287 -13.86 2.69 -3.73
N ARG A 288 -14.94 2.35 -4.42
CA ARG A 288 -15.37 3.06 -5.64
C ARG A 288 -15.58 4.55 -5.36
N ASP A 289 -16.34 4.88 -4.33
CA ASP A 289 -16.68 6.27 -3.99
C ASP A 289 -15.42 7.06 -3.60
N ARG A 290 -14.51 6.42 -2.85
CA ARG A 290 -13.21 6.99 -2.50
C ARG A 290 -12.33 7.27 -3.74
N ARG A 291 -12.19 6.30 -4.65
CA ARG A 291 -11.38 6.47 -5.87
C ARG A 291 -11.93 7.57 -6.77
N LEU A 292 -13.25 7.64 -6.91
CA LEU A 292 -13.90 8.71 -7.67
C LEU A 292 -13.65 10.08 -7.02
N ALA A 293 -13.78 10.18 -5.70
CA ALA A 293 -13.50 11.40 -4.96
C ALA A 293 -12.05 11.86 -5.15
N ASN A 294 -11.07 10.96 -4.93
CA ASN A 294 -9.65 11.27 -5.09
C ASN A 294 -9.30 11.71 -6.51
N ALA A 295 -9.86 11.06 -7.54
CA ALA A 295 -9.60 11.42 -8.93
C ALA A 295 -10.23 12.78 -9.31
N ILE A 296 -11.39 13.13 -8.74
CA ILE A 296 -11.99 14.46 -8.90
C ILE A 296 -11.15 15.52 -8.19
N GLU A 297 -10.71 15.24 -6.96
CA GLU A 297 -9.87 16.14 -6.17
C GLU A 297 -8.52 16.40 -6.86
N GLY A 298 -7.85 15.35 -7.35
CA GLY A 298 -6.60 15.48 -8.10
C GLY A 298 -6.75 16.32 -9.37
N LEU A 299 -7.82 16.10 -10.15
CA LEU A 299 -8.11 16.91 -11.34
C LEU A 299 -8.35 18.39 -10.98
N ASN A 300 -9.05 18.66 -9.88
CA ASN A 300 -9.30 20.02 -9.42
C ASN A 300 -8.01 20.70 -8.94
N ALA A 301 -7.17 19.98 -8.19
CA ALA A 301 -5.88 20.49 -7.72
C ALA A 301 -4.94 20.82 -8.89
N GLU A 302 -4.88 19.96 -9.90
CA GLU A 302 -4.08 20.20 -11.11
C GLU A 302 -4.60 21.44 -11.88
N ALA A 303 -5.92 21.57 -12.03
CA ALA A 303 -6.54 22.72 -12.68
C ALA A 303 -6.29 24.03 -11.91
N GLU A 304 -6.37 24.00 -10.58
CA GLU A 304 -6.12 25.16 -9.72
C GLU A 304 -4.65 25.59 -9.76
N ALA A 305 -3.72 24.64 -9.66
CA ALA A 305 -2.28 24.91 -9.79
C ALA A 305 -1.92 25.50 -11.16
N ALA A 306 -2.45 24.92 -12.25
CA ALA A 306 -2.24 25.42 -13.60
C ALA A 306 -2.83 26.83 -13.80
N LEU A 307 -4.02 27.09 -13.25
CA LEU A 307 -4.64 28.41 -13.28
C LEU A 307 -3.82 29.43 -12.49
N GLN A 308 -3.35 29.06 -11.30
CA GLN A 308 -2.57 29.93 -10.43
C GLN A 308 -1.26 30.34 -11.09
N ASP A 309 -0.52 29.40 -11.69
CA ASP A 309 0.70 29.69 -12.46
C ASP A 309 0.42 30.62 -13.66
N ALA A 310 -0.64 30.33 -14.42
CA ALA A 310 -1.04 31.15 -15.57
C ALA A 310 -1.41 32.59 -15.17
N VAL A 311 -2.16 32.75 -14.07
CA VAL A 311 -2.56 34.06 -13.53
C VAL A 311 -1.35 34.83 -13.00
N GLN A 312 -0.43 34.18 -12.29
CA GLN A 312 0.78 34.84 -11.79
C GLN A 312 1.65 35.37 -12.93
N LYS A 313 1.85 34.58 -13.99
CA LYS A 313 2.58 35.01 -15.19
C LYS A 313 1.88 36.18 -15.89
N ALA A 314 0.56 36.11 -16.03
CA ALA A 314 -0.23 37.21 -16.60
C ALA A 314 -0.11 38.51 -15.78
N GLN A 315 -0.15 38.42 -14.45
CA GLN A 315 0.02 39.56 -13.55
C GLN A 315 1.44 40.14 -13.57
N ALA A 316 2.45 39.30 -13.81
CA ALA A 316 3.85 39.72 -13.98
C ALA A 316 4.14 40.41 -15.33
N GLY A 317 3.13 40.53 -16.21
CA GLY A 317 3.28 41.15 -17.53
C GLY A 317 3.88 40.23 -18.59
N ASP A 318 3.88 38.91 -18.36
CA ASP A 318 4.30 37.94 -19.37
C ASP A 318 3.37 38.03 -20.61
N PRO A 319 3.93 38.27 -21.82
CA PRO A 319 3.15 38.29 -23.06
C PRO A 319 2.34 37.01 -23.30
N GLN A 320 2.72 35.88 -22.71
CA GLN A 320 2.06 34.59 -22.82
C GLN A 320 0.97 34.36 -21.76
N GLY A 321 0.88 35.18 -20.71
CA GLY A 321 -0.02 34.93 -19.58
C GLY A 321 -1.50 34.78 -19.97
N LYS A 322 -1.98 35.60 -20.91
CA LYS A 322 -3.35 35.46 -21.45
C LYS A 322 -3.54 34.11 -22.18
N ALA A 323 -2.56 33.71 -22.99
CA ALA A 323 -2.62 32.46 -23.73
C ALA A 323 -2.57 31.24 -22.80
N LEU A 324 -1.83 31.32 -21.69
CA LEU A 324 -1.80 30.28 -20.66
C LEU A 324 -3.16 30.12 -19.97
N VAL A 325 -3.85 31.22 -19.62
CA VAL A 325 -5.20 31.15 -19.04
C VAL A 325 -6.21 30.55 -20.04
N GLU A 326 -6.13 30.93 -21.32
CA GLU A 326 -6.95 30.32 -22.38
C GLU A 326 -6.63 28.83 -22.59
N ASP A 327 -5.38 28.38 -22.35
CA ASP A 327 -5.00 26.97 -22.39
C ASP A 327 -5.58 26.18 -21.21
N VAL A 328 -5.52 26.74 -19.99
CA VAL A 328 -6.14 26.14 -18.79
C VAL A 328 -7.64 25.93 -19.02
N LEU A 329 -8.35 26.95 -19.53
CA LEU A 329 -9.77 26.82 -19.85
C LEU A 329 -10.01 25.68 -20.84
N ARG A 330 -9.26 25.65 -21.96
CA ARG A 330 -9.39 24.61 -22.98
C ARG A 330 -9.11 23.21 -22.44
N ARG A 331 -8.14 23.09 -21.51
CA ARG A 331 -7.71 21.80 -20.95
C ARG A 331 -8.70 21.24 -19.95
N TYR A 332 -9.29 22.08 -19.09
CA TYR A 332 -10.06 21.62 -17.93
C TYR A 332 -11.58 21.83 -18.02
N GLU A 333 -12.10 22.71 -18.89
CA GLU A 333 -13.55 23.03 -18.96
C GLU A 333 -14.43 21.81 -19.27
N ALA A 334 -13.90 20.85 -20.04
CA ALA A 334 -14.60 19.62 -20.41
C ALA A 334 -13.94 18.35 -19.85
N SER A 335 -13.09 18.48 -18.83
CA SER A 335 -12.42 17.32 -18.23
C SER A 335 -13.42 16.36 -17.59
N SER A 336 -13.13 15.07 -17.69
CA SER A 336 -13.95 14.03 -17.08
C SER A 336 -13.07 13.02 -16.37
N VAL A 337 -13.60 12.46 -15.28
CA VAL A 337 -12.97 11.39 -14.52
C VAL A 337 -13.69 10.09 -14.84
N SER A 338 -12.93 9.05 -15.15
CA SER A 338 -13.46 7.70 -15.34
C SER A 338 -12.74 6.74 -14.41
N ILE A 339 -13.50 5.87 -13.76
CA ILE A 339 -12.95 4.79 -12.94
C ILE A 339 -13.44 3.45 -13.48
N THR A 340 -12.54 2.47 -13.53
CA THR A 340 -12.91 1.09 -13.80
C THR A 340 -13.28 0.43 -12.48
N TRP A 341 -14.50 -0.10 -12.41
CA TRP A 341 -15.06 -0.75 -11.23
C TRP A 341 -15.79 -2.03 -11.62
N ALA A 342 -15.39 -3.15 -11.02
CA ALA A 342 -16.13 -4.40 -11.18
C ALA A 342 -17.35 -4.39 -10.24
N VAL A 343 -18.54 -4.42 -10.81
CA VAL A 343 -19.77 -4.40 -10.00
C VAL A 343 -19.92 -5.73 -9.26
N PRO A 344 -19.96 -5.75 -7.91
CA PRO A 344 -20.28 -6.95 -7.16
C PRO A 344 -21.73 -7.31 -7.46
N VAL A 345 -21.97 -8.52 -7.96
CA VAL A 345 -23.33 -9.03 -8.22
C VAL A 345 -23.63 -10.12 -7.18
N PRO A 346 -24.38 -9.82 -6.09
CA PRO A 346 -24.65 -10.80 -5.03
C PRO A 346 -25.29 -12.09 -5.54
N ALA A 347 -26.16 -12.00 -6.56
CA ALA A 347 -26.77 -13.16 -7.20
C ALA A 347 -25.73 -14.11 -7.84
N ALA A 348 -24.63 -13.58 -8.37
CA ALA A 348 -23.55 -14.40 -8.91
C ALA A 348 -22.75 -15.11 -7.81
N ALA A 349 -22.59 -14.49 -6.64
CA ALA A 349 -22.01 -15.14 -5.46
C ALA A 349 -22.93 -16.25 -4.93
N GLN A 350 -24.24 -16.00 -4.85
CA GLN A 350 -25.24 -17.00 -4.47
C GLN A 350 -25.27 -18.18 -5.45
N ALA A 351 -25.25 -17.93 -6.76
CA ALA A 351 -25.21 -18.98 -7.78
C ALA A 351 -23.96 -19.86 -7.63
N ARG A 352 -22.79 -19.27 -7.37
CA ARG A 352 -21.56 -20.04 -7.09
C ARG A 352 -21.69 -20.90 -5.84
N ALA A 353 -22.26 -20.36 -4.76
CA ALA A 353 -22.49 -21.13 -3.53
C ALA A 353 -23.48 -22.30 -3.74
N LEU A 354 -24.48 -22.15 -4.62
CA LEU A 354 -25.40 -23.22 -5.00
C LEU A 354 -24.74 -24.29 -5.88
N LEU A 355 -23.78 -23.91 -6.72
CA LEU A 355 -23.01 -24.86 -7.53
C LEU A 355 -22.02 -25.66 -6.68
N ALA A 356 -21.43 -25.05 -5.65
CA ALA A 356 -20.53 -25.72 -4.71
C ALA A 356 -21.26 -26.72 -3.79
N ASP A 357 -22.54 -26.48 -3.50
CA ASP A 357 -23.39 -27.42 -2.76
C ASP A 357 -24.74 -27.64 -3.47
N PRO A 358 -24.78 -28.55 -4.46
CA PRO A 358 -25.99 -28.84 -5.21
C PRO A 358 -27.14 -29.38 -4.35
N SER A 359 -26.88 -29.82 -3.11
CA SER A 359 -27.95 -30.24 -2.18
C SER A 359 -28.84 -29.05 -1.78
N LYS A 360 -28.33 -27.82 -1.87
CA LYS A 360 -29.10 -26.59 -1.66
C LYS A 360 -30.06 -26.28 -2.80
N LEU A 361 -29.88 -26.89 -3.99
CA LEU A 361 -30.81 -26.77 -5.11
C LEU A 361 -32.07 -27.64 -4.93
N SER A 362 -32.02 -28.66 -4.07
CA SER A 362 -33.11 -29.62 -3.86
C SER A 362 -33.89 -29.39 -2.55
N ALA A 363 -33.59 -28.33 -1.79
CA ALA A 363 -34.38 -27.95 -0.63
C ALA A 363 -35.80 -27.48 -1.05
N PRO A 364 -36.89 -28.03 -0.50
CA PRO A 364 -38.23 -27.57 -0.82
C PRO A 364 -38.42 -26.13 -0.36
N ALA A 365 -39.02 -25.31 -1.21
CA ALA A 365 -39.39 -23.94 -0.86
C ALA A 365 -40.43 -23.93 0.29
N GLY A 366 -40.00 -23.60 1.50
CA GLY A 366 -40.86 -23.30 2.67
C GLY A 366 -40.01 -23.25 3.95
N ALA A 367 -40.00 -22.21 4.78
CA ALA A 367 -41.05 -21.23 5.06
C ALA A 367 -40.48 -19.83 5.32
N THR A 368 -40.92 -18.84 4.56
CA THR A 368 -41.07 -17.46 5.04
C THR A 368 -42.53 -17.29 5.43
N THR A 369 -42.80 -17.26 6.73
CA THR A 369 -44.10 -16.91 7.29
C THR A 369 -44.44 -15.46 6.94
N PRO A 370 -45.61 -15.16 6.34
CA PRO A 370 -46.12 -13.80 6.32
C PRO A 370 -46.53 -13.39 7.76
N PRO A 371 -46.41 -12.11 8.15
CA PRO A 371 -46.89 -11.67 9.45
C PRO A 371 -48.43 -11.83 9.53
N PRO A 372 -48.98 -12.03 10.73
CA PRO A 372 -50.39 -12.37 10.89
C PRO A 372 -51.29 -11.20 10.48
N ALA A 373 -52.32 -11.53 9.69
CA ALA A 373 -53.43 -10.64 9.42
C ALA A 373 -54.33 -10.57 10.66
N ASP A 374 -54.28 -9.46 11.38
CA ASP A 374 -55.33 -9.10 12.35
C ASP A 374 -56.52 -8.51 11.58
N GLY A 375 -57.52 -9.36 11.38
CA GLY A 375 -58.87 -8.96 11.01
C GLY A 375 -59.60 -8.38 12.21
N GLY A 376 -59.97 -7.10 12.11
CA GLY A 376 -60.94 -6.45 12.99
C GLY A 376 -61.92 -5.65 12.15
N GLY A 377 -63.05 -6.25 11.78
CA GLY A 377 -64.08 -5.60 10.97
C GLY A 377 -64.84 -4.49 11.70
N LYS A 378 -65.22 -3.46 10.93
CA LYS A 378 -66.47 -2.72 11.13
C LYS A 378 -67.06 -2.30 9.77
N LYS A 379 -68.39 -2.36 9.74
CA LYS A 379 -69.35 -2.37 8.62
C LYS A 379 -69.46 -1.04 7.81
N PRO A 380 -70.18 -1.06 6.66
CA PRO A 380 -70.18 -0.05 5.60
C PRO A 380 -71.38 0.91 5.65
N GLU A 381 -71.30 2.01 4.89
CA GLU A 381 -72.38 2.81 4.28
C GLU A 381 -71.71 3.72 3.22
N ASP A 382 -71.89 3.47 1.92
CA ASP A 382 -72.97 3.92 1.02
C ASP A 382 -72.57 5.18 0.22
N GLY A 383 -72.53 5.06 -1.11
CA GLY A 383 -72.40 6.21 -2.03
C GLY A 383 -71.61 5.96 -3.33
N LYS A 384 -72.31 5.53 -4.37
CA LYS A 384 -71.86 5.41 -5.79
C LYS A 384 -71.96 6.79 -6.50
N PRO A 385 -71.63 6.91 -7.81
CA PRO A 385 -70.33 7.03 -8.49
C PRO A 385 -70.08 8.46 -9.04
N ASP A 386 -68.88 8.77 -9.55
CA ASP A 386 -68.75 9.15 -10.97
C ASP A 386 -67.32 9.28 -11.52
N ALA A 387 -67.29 9.10 -12.83
CA ALA A 387 -66.21 9.05 -13.82
C ALA A 387 -65.12 10.14 -13.75
N GLY A 388 -63.93 9.81 -14.27
CA GLY A 388 -63.06 10.82 -14.86
C GLY A 388 -61.56 10.54 -14.82
N ALA A 389 -61.07 9.82 -15.84
CA ALA A 389 -59.84 10.04 -16.60
C ALA A 389 -58.56 10.66 -15.95
N THR A 390 -57.46 9.95 -16.26
CA THR A 390 -56.08 10.43 -16.56
C THR A 390 -55.15 10.90 -15.44
N ASN A 391 -54.10 10.11 -15.23
CA ASN A 391 -52.78 10.47 -14.69
C ASN A 391 -51.92 11.16 -15.78
N PRO A 392 -50.70 11.71 -15.51
CA PRO A 392 -50.01 11.92 -14.22
C PRO A 392 -49.39 13.34 -14.07
N THR A 393 -48.79 13.65 -12.90
CA THR A 393 -47.40 14.15 -12.71
C THR A 393 -47.25 15.00 -11.43
N THR A 394 -46.12 14.78 -10.75
CA THR A 394 -45.45 15.59 -9.70
C THR A 394 -46.13 15.74 -8.34
N ALA A 395 -45.66 14.93 -7.37
CA ALA A 395 -45.75 15.23 -5.94
C ALA A 395 -44.33 15.37 -5.37
N VAL A 396 -44.01 16.59 -4.96
CA VAL A 396 -42.93 16.98 -4.07
C VAL A 396 -43.21 16.39 -2.70
N VAL A 397 -42.26 15.66 -2.12
CA VAL A 397 -42.36 15.11 -0.75
C VAL A 397 -41.47 15.95 0.18
N VAL A 398 -42.13 16.70 1.06
CA VAL A 398 -41.55 17.31 2.26
C VAL A 398 -41.47 16.22 3.34
N ALA A 399 -40.28 16.05 3.94
CA ALA A 399 -40.02 15.09 5.01
C ALA A 399 -40.48 15.62 6.39
N PRO A 400 -40.98 14.76 7.30
CA PRO A 400 -41.24 15.12 8.69
C PRO A 400 -40.00 14.86 9.58
N THR A 401 -39.76 15.79 10.49
CA THR A 401 -38.65 15.84 11.44
C THR A 401 -38.88 14.91 12.65
N GLY A 402 -38.03 13.89 12.79
CA GLY A 402 -37.82 13.13 14.04
C GLY A 402 -36.53 13.57 14.75
N PRO A 403 -36.36 13.28 16.04
CA PRO A 403 -35.28 13.87 16.84
C PRO A 403 -33.92 13.29 16.43
N ALA A 404 -33.00 14.20 16.11
CA ALA A 404 -31.64 13.90 15.70
C ALA A 404 -30.87 13.16 16.82
N LYS A 405 -30.40 11.95 16.51
CA LYS A 405 -29.09 11.51 16.99
C LYS A 405 -28.06 12.42 16.32
N PRO A 406 -26.96 12.83 16.97
CA PRO A 406 -25.96 13.68 16.32
C PRO A 406 -25.29 12.89 15.19
N GLN A 407 -25.88 12.98 14.00
CA GLN A 407 -25.10 13.05 12.78
C GLN A 407 -24.28 14.32 12.96
N LEU A 408 -22.96 14.19 13.13
CA LEU A 408 -22.07 15.33 13.02
C LEU A 408 -22.16 15.82 11.57
N SER A 409 -23.16 16.64 11.27
CA SER A 409 -22.82 17.82 10.51
C SER A 409 -21.87 18.63 11.40
N ASP A 410 -20.87 19.26 10.80
CA ASP A 410 -20.56 20.67 11.05
C ASP A 410 -19.07 20.92 10.94
N ASN A 411 -18.76 22.12 10.46
CA ASN A 411 -17.48 22.81 10.45
C ASN A 411 -16.92 23.04 11.87
N THR A 412 -17.18 22.13 12.80
CA THR A 412 -16.69 22.17 14.18
C THR A 412 -15.47 21.28 14.30
N CYS A 413 -14.62 21.63 15.26
CA CYS A 413 -13.36 20.97 15.51
C CYS A 413 -13.12 20.84 17.01
N ALA A 414 -14.20 20.75 17.81
CA ALA A 414 -14.14 20.77 19.27
C ALA A 414 -13.63 19.44 19.86
N ASP A 415 -14.08 18.32 19.31
CA ASP A 415 -13.68 16.97 19.73
C ASP A 415 -12.47 16.48 18.92
N LEU A 416 -11.28 16.59 19.50
CA LEU A 416 -10.04 16.16 18.83
C LEU A 416 -9.98 14.65 18.64
N VAL A 417 -10.49 13.87 19.60
CA VAL A 417 -10.39 12.39 19.59
C VAL A 417 -11.40 11.84 18.60
N GLY A 418 -12.62 12.36 18.59
CA GLY A 418 -13.65 12.00 17.61
C GLY A 418 -13.28 12.35 16.17
N MET A 419 -12.30 13.24 15.94
CA MET A 419 -11.79 13.58 14.62
C MET A 419 -10.66 12.67 14.12
N GLU A 420 -10.04 11.84 14.98
CA GLU A 420 -8.91 10.98 14.59
C GLU A 420 -9.28 9.97 13.48
N PRO A 421 -10.43 9.26 13.54
CA PRO A 421 -10.82 8.36 12.46
C PRO A 421 -11.04 9.10 11.13
N ASP A 422 -11.69 10.25 11.18
CA ASP A 422 -11.99 11.05 9.99
C ASP A 422 -10.69 11.61 9.35
N ALA A 423 -9.70 11.97 10.17
CA ALA A 423 -8.39 12.39 9.70
C ALA A 423 -7.61 11.23 9.07
N LEU A 424 -7.62 10.04 9.69
CA LEU A 424 -6.95 8.86 9.14
C LEU A 424 -7.59 8.34 7.86
N MET A 425 -8.87 8.67 7.62
CA MET A 425 -9.59 8.36 6.39
C MET A 425 -9.56 9.50 5.36
N GLY A 426 -8.99 10.66 5.69
CA GLY A 426 -8.89 11.80 4.76
C GLY A 426 -10.20 12.57 4.52
N ILE A 427 -11.22 12.36 5.36
CA ILE A 427 -12.58 12.87 5.11
C ILE A 427 -12.89 14.20 5.83
N PHE A 428 -11.88 15.00 6.18
CA PHE A 428 -12.14 16.34 6.72
C PHE A 428 -12.83 17.23 5.69
N SER A 429 -14.01 17.75 6.04
CA SER A 429 -14.69 18.76 5.21
C SER A 429 -13.91 20.08 5.18
N PRO A 430 -14.06 20.91 4.12
CA PRO A 430 -13.37 22.20 4.03
C PRO A 430 -13.58 23.11 5.25
N GLY A 431 -14.80 23.16 5.79
CA GLY A 431 -15.06 23.98 6.97
C GLY A 431 -14.54 23.37 8.27
N ARG A 432 -14.31 22.05 8.33
CA ARG A 432 -13.58 21.43 9.45
C ARG A 432 -12.08 21.76 9.37
N ILE A 433 -11.48 21.69 8.18
CA ILE A 433 -10.10 22.16 7.95
C ILE A 433 -9.97 23.61 8.40
N GLU A 434 -10.88 24.48 7.96
CA GLU A 434 -10.90 25.90 8.35
C GLU A 434 -11.06 26.09 9.86
N CYS A 435 -11.89 25.26 10.52
CA CYS A 435 -12.01 25.29 11.98
C CYS A 435 -10.70 24.92 12.68
N VAL A 436 -10.06 23.83 12.26
CA VAL A 436 -8.79 23.36 12.81
C VAL A 436 -7.70 24.41 12.59
N GLU A 437 -7.62 24.98 11.39
CA GLU A 437 -6.68 26.06 11.06
C GLU A 437 -6.92 27.33 11.91
N ARG A 438 -8.19 27.73 12.12
CA ARG A 438 -8.51 28.86 13.02
C ARG A 438 -8.06 28.61 14.46
N ARG A 439 -8.23 27.38 14.97
CA ARG A 439 -7.75 27.01 16.31
C ARG A 439 -6.22 26.96 16.38
N LEU A 440 -5.56 26.47 15.34
CA LEU A 440 -4.09 26.50 15.23
C LEU A 440 -3.54 27.93 15.17
N ALA A 441 -4.26 28.88 14.55
CA ALA A 441 -3.86 30.28 14.54
C ALA A 441 -4.05 30.98 15.90
N ASN A 442 -4.87 30.42 16.80
CA ASN A 442 -5.11 30.99 18.12
C ASN A 442 -3.91 30.76 19.05
N MET A 443 -3.17 31.83 19.35
CA MET A 443 -2.01 31.79 20.26
C MET A 443 -2.37 31.46 21.72
N LYS A 444 -3.66 31.52 22.10
CA LYS A 444 -4.12 31.12 23.45
C LYS A 444 -4.37 29.62 23.57
N GLU A 445 -4.34 28.88 22.45
CA GLU A 445 -4.52 27.43 22.44
C GLU A 445 -3.30 26.74 23.08
N LEU A 446 -3.53 25.74 23.93
CA LEU A 446 -2.44 25.00 24.58
C LEU A 446 -1.54 24.32 23.54
N GLN A 447 -0.23 24.29 23.79
CA GLN A 447 0.73 23.70 22.86
C GLN A 447 0.44 22.22 22.54
N THR A 448 -0.01 21.45 23.53
CA THR A 448 -0.42 20.05 23.34
C THR A 448 -1.66 19.91 22.46
N THR A 449 -2.57 20.88 22.51
CA THR A 449 -3.75 20.92 21.62
C THR A 449 -3.35 21.33 20.21
N ARG A 450 -2.45 22.32 20.07
CA ARG A 450 -1.90 22.73 18.77
C ARG A 450 -1.17 21.57 18.08
N ASP A 451 -0.38 20.80 18.83
CA ASP A 451 0.28 19.58 18.33
C ASP A 451 -0.74 18.58 17.76
N LYS A 452 -1.79 18.23 18.53
CA LYS A 452 -2.85 17.32 18.09
C LYS A 452 -3.61 17.84 16.85
N LEU A 453 -4.03 19.10 16.86
CA LEU A 453 -4.73 19.73 15.73
C LEU A 453 -3.88 19.69 14.45
N SER A 454 -2.59 19.97 14.56
CA SER A 454 -1.69 19.92 13.42
C SER A 454 -1.46 18.50 12.90
N ARG A 455 -1.36 17.51 13.79
CA ARG A 455 -1.24 16.10 13.41
C ARG A 455 -2.48 15.58 12.68
N LEU A 456 -3.67 16.02 13.10
CA LEU A 456 -4.91 15.68 12.40
C LEU A 456 -4.93 16.19 10.96
N LEU A 457 -4.47 17.43 10.71
CA LEU A 457 -4.36 17.94 9.34
C LEU A 457 -3.31 17.18 8.51
N ILE A 458 -2.17 16.84 9.11
CA ILE A 458 -1.12 16.07 8.44
C ILE A 458 -1.62 14.67 8.09
N ALA A 459 -2.27 13.98 9.02
CA ALA A 459 -2.87 12.67 8.79
C ALA A 459 -3.95 12.71 7.71
N ASN A 460 -4.79 13.76 7.71
CA ASN A 460 -5.80 13.95 6.67
C ASN A 460 -5.18 14.18 5.28
N ALA A 461 -4.17 15.05 5.18
CA ALA A 461 -3.47 15.30 3.93
C ALA A 461 -2.76 14.02 3.42
N GLU A 462 -2.15 13.25 4.33
CA GLU A 462 -1.54 11.96 4.00
C GLU A 462 -2.56 10.94 3.49
N ALA A 463 -3.70 10.80 4.17
CA ALA A 463 -4.76 9.88 3.78
C ALA A 463 -5.36 10.21 2.40
N ASN A 464 -5.43 11.50 2.06
CA ASN A 464 -5.85 11.99 0.74
C ASN A 464 -4.74 11.98 -0.32
N GLN A 465 -3.50 11.65 0.05
CA GLN A 465 -2.33 11.75 -0.82
C GLN A 465 -2.06 13.18 -1.34
N ASP A 466 -2.52 14.20 -0.62
CA ASP A 466 -2.22 15.62 -0.89
C ASP A 466 -0.81 15.94 -0.35
N TRP A 467 0.21 15.59 -1.12
CA TRP A 467 1.61 15.74 -0.73
C TRP A 467 2.07 17.19 -0.64
N GLU A 468 1.44 18.11 -1.38
CA GLU A 468 1.75 19.54 -1.30
C GLU A 468 1.29 20.11 0.04
N SER A 469 0.02 19.86 0.43
CA SER A 469 -0.44 20.23 1.75
C SER A 469 0.30 19.48 2.83
N TRP A 470 0.55 18.18 2.66
CA TRP A 470 1.30 17.40 3.64
C TRP A 470 2.68 18.01 3.90
N GLU A 471 3.43 18.37 2.86
CA GLU A 471 4.76 18.97 3.00
C GLU A 471 4.68 20.31 3.75
N ARG A 472 3.75 21.19 3.35
CA ARG A 472 3.52 22.49 4.00
C ARG A 472 3.12 22.34 5.47
N LEU A 473 2.22 21.41 5.77
CA LEU A 473 1.72 21.14 7.11
C LEU A 473 2.79 20.50 7.99
N MET A 474 3.56 19.56 7.45
CA MET A 474 4.68 18.91 8.12
C MET A 474 5.78 19.93 8.46
N LYS A 475 6.14 20.78 7.49
CA LYS A 475 7.09 21.89 7.70
C LYS A 475 6.63 22.81 8.83
N ARG A 476 5.40 23.34 8.75
CA ARG A 476 4.82 24.20 9.79
C ARG A 476 4.82 23.52 11.15
N HIS A 477 4.46 22.24 11.20
CA HIS A 477 4.46 21.51 12.46
C HIS A 477 5.86 21.45 13.08
N LEU A 478 6.85 21.05 12.28
CA LEU A 478 8.21 20.85 12.75
C LEU A 478 8.93 22.18 13.07
N GLU A 479 8.61 23.26 12.36
CA GLU A 479 9.20 24.59 12.57
C GLU A 479 8.51 25.38 13.69
N ASP A 480 7.18 25.36 13.75
CA ASP A 480 6.40 26.28 14.58
C ASP A 480 5.70 25.62 15.78
N ILE A 481 5.58 24.28 15.80
CA ILE A 481 4.75 23.57 16.79
C ILE A 481 5.60 22.60 17.63
N SER A 482 6.14 21.55 17.03
CA SER A 482 6.89 20.52 17.74
C SER A 482 7.81 19.76 16.82
N ARG A 483 9.07 19.66 17.23
CA ARG A 483 10.09 18.77 16.63
C ARG A 483 10.41 17.56 17.51
N ALA A 484 9.63 17.36 18.58
CA ALA A 484 9.92 16.34 19.58
C ALA A 484 9.63 14.92 19.09
N ASP A 485 8.91 14.77 17.98
CA ASP A 485 8.54 13.47 17.42
C ASP A 485 9.53 13.06 16.32
N PRO A 486 10.40 12.06 16.59
CA PRO A 486 11.39 11.62 15.63
C PRO A 486 10.75 10.94 14.40
N ASP A 487 9.52 10.43 14.46
CA ASP A 487 8.84 9.83 13.31
C ASP A 487 8.51 10.90 12.27
N MET A 488 8.03 12.05 12.72
CA MET A 488 7.71 13.17 11.83
C MET A 488 8.98 13.76 11.22
N CYS A 489 10.03 13.95 12.01
CA CYS A 489 11.34 14.38 11.51
C CYS A 489 11.93 13.38 10.50
N PHE A 490 11.86 12.08 10.78
CA PHE A 490 12.32 11.01 9.89
C PHE A 490 11.57 11.02 8.56
N ARG A 491 10.23 11.03 8.61
CA ARG A 491 9.38 11.04 7.42
C ARG A 491 9.61 12.28 6.57
N TYR A 492 9.74 13.45 7.19
CA TYR A 492 9.98 14.70 6.48
C TYR A 492 11.37 14.73 5.83
N ALA A 493 12.40 14.24 6.52
CA ALA A 493 13.74 14.12 5.95
C ALA A 493 13.77 13.19 4.73
N LEU A 494 13.08 12.04 4.80
CA LEU A 494 12.98 11.10 3.68
C LEU A 494 12.19 11.68 2.49
N HIS A 495 11.17 12.50 2.75
CA HIS A 495 10.45 13.22 1.71
C HIS A 495 11.38 14.21 1.00
N LEU A 496 12.11 15.03 1.77
CA LEU A 496 13.01 16.05 1.23
C LEU A 496 14.19 15.44 0.46
N SER A 497 14.72 14.28 0.89
CA SER A 497 15.84 13.64 0.19
C SER A 497 15.49 13.23 -1.24
N LYS A 498 14.21 13.01 -1.55
CA LYS A 498 13.74 12.70 -2.90
C LYS A 498 13.66 13.93 -3.82
N LYS A 499 13.74 15.15 -3.27
CA LYS A 499 13.64 16.41 -4.03
C LYS A 499 14.99 16.92 -4.56
N GLY A 500 16.07 16.20 -4.27
CA GLY A 500 17.42 16.48 -4.77
C GLY A 500 18.24 17.44 -3.90
N VAL A 501 19.47 17.72 -4.36
CA VAL A 501 20.53 18.40 -3.59
C VAL A 501 20.15 19.78 -3.04
N ALA A 502 19.23 20.49 -3.69
CA ALA A 502 18.73 21.80 -3.25
C ALA A 502 18.09 21.76 -1.84
N TYR A 503 17.65 20.60 -1.38
CA TYR A 503 17.08 20.39 -0.04
C TYR A 503 18.03 19.67 0.92
N GLY A 504 19.30 19.48 0.52
CA GLY A 504 20.26 18.67 1.25
C GLY A 504 20.52 19.19 2.68
N GLU A 505 20.58 20.52 2.87
CA GLU A 505 20.79 21.10 4.21
C GLU A 505 19.59 20.83 5.13
N GLU A 506 18.37 20.91 4.61
CA GLU A 506 17.14 20.57 5.33
C GLU A 506 17.09 19.09 5.66
N VAL A 507 17.50 18.21 4.74
CA VAL A 507 17.61 16.76 5.00
C VAL A 507 18.57 16.51 6.16
N ILE A 508 19.77 17.11 6.14
CA ILE A 508 20.75 17.00 7.24
C ILE A 508 20.16 17.51 8.56
N ARG A 509 19.46 18.65 8.52
CA ARG A 509 18.84 19.25 9.70
C ARG A 509 17.77 18.34 10.31
N TRP A 510 16.84 17.81 9.51
CA TRP A 510 15.73 17.01 10.02
C TRP A 510 16.14 15.60 10.44
N THR A 511 17.11 14.99 9.72
CA THR A 511 17.73 13.75 10.20
C THR A 511 18.44 13.94 11.53
N GLY A 512 19.13 15.08 11.73
CA GLY A 512 19.74 15.46 13.01
C GLY A 512 18.71 15.51 14.16
N TYR A 513 17.60 16.21 13.98
CA TYR A 513 16.53 16.27 15.01
C TYR A 513 15.90 14.91 15.30
N ALA A 514 15.75 14.04 14.29
CA ALA A 514 15.27 12.68 14.51
C ALA A 514 16.27 11.86 15.35
N LEU A 515 17.57 11.96 15.06
CA LEU A 515 18.63 11.29 15.81
C LEU A 515 18.76 11.79 17.25
N GLU A 516 18.53 13.08 17.52
CA GLU A 516 18.49 13.64 18.88
C GLU A 516 17.37 13.05 19.74
N ASN A 517 16.28 12.59 19.10
CA ASN A 517 15.10 12.04 19.77
C ASN A 517 14.99 10.51 19.64
N LYS A 518 16.07 9.84 19.21
CA LYS A 518 16.14 8.39 18.93
C LYS A 518 15.69 7.47 20.07
N GLN A 519 15.82 7.92 21.32
CA GLN A 519 15.42 7.17 22.52
C GLN A 519 13.92 6.84 22.57
N LYS A 520 13.10 7.48 21.73
CA LYS A 520 11.68 7.15 21.61
C LYS A 520 11.43 5.89 20.79
N TRP A 521 12.40 5.41 20.03
CA TRP A 521 12.32 4.13 19.33
C TRP A 521 12.96 3.03 20.14
N THR A 522 12.44 1.81 19.98
CA THR A 522 12.95 0.61 20.65
C THR A 522 12.98 -0.58 19.69
N GLY A 523 13.76 -1.61 20.02
CA GLY A 523 13.78 -2.87 19.27
C GLY A 523 14.23 -2.70 17.82
N ASP A 524 13.58 -3.40 16.91
CA ASP A 524 13.97 -3.42 15.49
C ASP A 524 13.65 -2.11 14.77
N VAL A 525 12.59 -1.41 15.17
CA VAL A 525 12.25 -0.07 14.66
C VAL A 525 13.40 0.92 14.95
N TYR A 526 13.98 0.87 16.15
CA TYR A 526 15.16 1.67 16.48
C TYR A 526 16.33 1.34 15.55
N LYS A 527 16.60 0.04 15.33
CA LYS A 527 17.71 -0.41 14.49
C LYS A 527 17.57 0.07 13.04
N LYS A 528 16.42 -0.20 12.43
CA LYS A 528 16.16 0.17 11.04
C LYS A 528 16.19 1.69 10.86
N ARG A 529 15.45 2.44 11.68
CA ARG A 529 15.33 3.91 11.52
C ARG A 529 16.66 4.63 11.72
N LEU A 530 17.50 4.20 12.67
CA LEU A 530 18.82 4.82 12.83
C LEU A 530 19.70 4.56 11.63
N TYR A 531 19.73 3.32 11.13
CA TYR A 531 20.50 3.00 9.95
C TYR A 531 20.07 3.86 8.74
N HIS A 532 18.76 3.99 8.50
CA HIS A 532 18.25 4.85 7.44
C HIS A 532 18.56 6.34 7.67
N LEU A 533 18.44 6.85 8.89
CA LEU A 533 18.80 8.25 9.19
C LEU A 533 20.28 8.52 8.94
N TYR A 534 21.15 7.61 9.36
CA TYR A 534 22.58 7.70 9.12
C TYR A 534 22.89 7.66 7.62
N ARG A 535 22.24 6.77 6.86
CA ARG A 535 22.32 6.71 5.39
C ARG A 535 21.91 8.04 4.75
N VAL A 536 20.66 8.45 4.94
CA VAL A 536 20.06 9.63 4.29
C VAL A 536 20.85 10.91 4.62
N ARG A 537 21.29 11.07 5.87
CA ARG A 537 22.11 12.22 6.28
C ARG A 537 23.49 12.23 5.61
N THR A 538 24.11 11.06 5.48
CA THR A 538 25.43 10.92 4.83
C THR A 538 25.33 11.18 3.33
N GLU A 539 24.30 10.63 2.68
CA GLU A 539 24.08 10.80 1.24
C GLU A 539 23.79 12.26 0.89
N ALA A 540 22.93 12.94 1.66
CA ALA A 540 22.68 14.37 1.48
C ALA A 540 23.96 15.22 1.61
N ALA A 541 24.81 14.92 2.60
CA ALA A 541 26.10 15.61 2.76
C ALA A 541 27.06 15.31 1.59
N ALA A 542 27.07 14.08 1.08
CA ALA A 542 27.90 13.70 -0.06
C ALA A 542 27.41 14.36 -1.37
N GLU A 543 26.11 14.54 -1.56
CA GLU A 543 25.54 15.26 -2.69
C GLU A 543 25.87 16.76 -2.63
N LEU A 544 25.69 17.39 -1.48
CA LEU A 544 26.07 18.80 -1.26
C LEU A 544 27.56 19.03 -1.50
N TRP A 545 28.40 18.07 -1.09
CA TRP A 545 29.84 18.12 -1.36
C TRP A 545 30.12 18.08 -2.86
N LYS A 546 29.54 17.12 -3.60
CA LYS A 546 29.72 17.01 -5.06
C LYS A 546 29.23 18.26 -5.79
N ASP A 547 28.09 18.81 -5.38
CA ASP A 547 27.54 20.04 -5.95
C ASP A 547 28.47 21.24 -5.70
N ALA A 548 28.96 21.40 -4.47
CA ALA A 548 29.94 22.42 -4.12
C ALA A 548 31.27 22.25 -4.90
N GLU A 549 31.72 21.02 -5.16
CA GLU A 549 32.87 20.78 -6.05
C GLU A 549 32.63 21.29 -7.47
N GLN A 550 31.42 21.07 -8.03
CA GLN A 550 31.09 21.60 -9.36
C GLN A 550 31.12 23.13 -9.37
N VAL A 551 30.56 23.78 -8.34
CA VAL A 551 30.60 25.23 -8.21
C VAL A 551 32.05 25.73 -8.09
N LEU A 552 32.89 25.07 -7.30
CA LEU A 552 34.30 25.43 -7.15
C LEU A 552 35.10 25.31 -8.46
N ILE A 553 34.81 24.29 -9.27
CA ILE A 553 35.44 24.12 -10.59
C ILE A 553 35.10 25.29 -11.53
N VAL A 554 33.86 25.77 -11.48
CA VAL A 554 33.40 26.89 -12.32
C VAL A 554 33.88 28.23 -11.77
N GLU A 555 33.86 28.39 -10.44
CA GLU A 555 34.18 29.63 -9.72
C GLU A 555 35.17 29.36 -8.57
N PRO A 556 36.48 29.39 -8.83
CA PRO A 556 37.51 29.08 -7.83
C PRO A 556 37.74 30.27 -6.89
N THR A 557 36.88 30.40 -5.89
CA THR A 557 36.96 31.41 -4.82
C THR A 557 37.25 30.75 -3.48
N ASP A 558 37.89 31.49 -2.55
CA ASP A 558 38.16 31.01 -1.18
C ASP A 558 36.85 30.62 -0.45
N GLU A 559 35.73 31.27 -0.77
CA GLU A 559 34.41 30.96 -0.20
C GLU A 559 33.87 29.61 -0.70
N ASN A 560 33.99 29.34 -2.00
CA ASN A 560 33.59 28.06 -2.57
C ASN A 560 34.50 26.93 -2.07
N GLU A 561 35.81 27.19 -1.92
CA GLU A 561 36.76 26.21 -1.38
C GLU A 561 36.40 25.84 0.06
N ALA A 562 36.12 26.85 0.89
CA ALA A 562 35.66 26.63 2.27
C ALA A 562 34.33 25.87 2.34
N THR A 563 33.40 26.14 1.42
CA THR A 563 32.10 25.45 1.35
C THR A 563 32.25 23.99 0.94
N THR A 564 33.07 23.71 -0.08
CA THR A 564 33.40 22.36 -0.53
C THR A 564 34.03 21.55 0.60
N GLU A 565 35.04 22.10 1.29
CA GLU A 565 35.70 21.41 2.40
C GLU A 565 34.77 21.21 3.60
N ARG A 566 33.85 22.14 3.87
CA ARG A 566 32.81 21.97 4.91
C ARG A 566 31.93 20.75 4.59
N TYR A 567 31.38 20.64 3.39
CA TYR A 567 30.49 19.52 3.06
C TYR A 567 31.25 18.19 2.94
N ARG A 568 32.49 18.22 2.42
CA ARG A 568 33.37 17.06 2.44
C ARG A 568 33.62 16.54 3.85
N ALA A 569 33.89 17.44 4.80
CA ALA A 569 34.08 17.10 6.20
C ALA A 569 32.81 16.47 6.81
N LEU A 570 31.63 17.03 6.53
CA LEU A 570 30.34 16.46 6.96
C LEU A 570 30.09 15.08 6.37
N ALA A 571 30.30 14.90 5.06
CA ALA A 571 30.13 13.60 4.39
C ALA A 571 31.04 12.53 5.02
N LYS A 572 32.29 12.90 5.33
CA LYS A 572 33.23 12.03 6.04
C LYS A 572 32.75 11.67 7.45
N GLU A 573 32.36 12.66 8.24
CA GLU A 573 31.92 12.46 9.62
C GLU A 573 30.66 11.58 9.68
N TYR A 574 29.66 11.90 8.88
CA TYR A 574 28.41 11.13 8.84
C TYR A 574 28.61 9.71 8.31
N ALA A 575 29.50 9.52 7.32
CA ALA A 575 29.83 8.19 6.83
C ALA A 575 30.52 7.33 7.89
N ARG A 576 31.36 7.92 8.76
CA ARG A 576 31.96 7.21 9.92
C ARG A 576 30.90 6.83 10.94
N GLU A 577 30.03 7.76 11.32
CA GLU A 577 28.93 7.47 12.24
C GLU A 577 28.02 6.35 11.71
N TRP A 578 27.71 6.40 10.41
CA TRP A 578 26.93 5.35 9.75
C TRP A 578 27.67 4.01 9.78
N LEU A 579 28.96 3.99 9.43
CA LEU A 579 29.79 2.80 9.42
C LEU A 579 29.87 2.15 10.81
N ASP A 580 30.06 2.95 11.85
CA ASP A 580 30.15 2.48 13.23
C ASP A 580 28.82 1.94 13.73
N TYR A 581 27.73 2.62 13.39
CA TYR A 581 26.40 2.12 13.68
C TYR A 581 26.14 0.79 12.96
N ALA A 582 26.43 0.70 11.67
CA ALA A 582 26.24 -0.49 10.84
C ALA A 582 27.00 -1.69 11.40
N LYS A 583 28.26 -1.50 11.84
CA LYS A 583 29.04 -2.54 12.51
C LYS A 583 28.39 -2.98 13.82
N ALA A 584 27.95 -2.03 14.64
CA ALA A 584 27.34 -2.30 15.94
C ALA A 584 25.96 -2.96 15.84
N SER A 585 25.22 -2.69 14.75
CA SER A 585 23.88 -3.24 14.50
C SER A 585 23.87 -4.49 13.61
N GLU A 586 25.04 -4.99 13.18
CA GLU A 586 25.20 -6.12 12.26
C GLU A 586 24.52 -5.90 10.89
N GLN A 587 24.60 -4.67 10.36
CA GLN A 587 24.06 -4.27 9.06
C GLN A 587 25.18 -4.06 8.00
N GLY A 588 24.79 -3.86 6.74
CA GLY A 588 25.70 -3.65 5.62
C GLY A 588 26.68 -2.50 5.86
N THR A 589 27.96 -2.70 5.53
CA THR A 589 29.04 -1.73 5.82
C THR A 589 29.71 -1.19 4.57
N GLU A 590 29.42 -1.77 3.42
CA GLU A 590 30.08 -1.50 2.14
C GLU A 590 29.87 -0.05 1.71
N ARG A 591 28.62 0.41 1.71
CA ARG A 591 28.24 1.77 1.29
C ARG A 591 28.77 2.89 2.20
N PRO A 592 28.59 2.85 3.53
CA PRO A 592 29.19 3.86 4.40
C PRO A 592 30.72 3.88 4.32
N LEU A 593 31.35 2.71 4.20
CA LEU A 593 32.80 2.62 4.00
C LEU A 593 33.23 3.29 2.69
N GLN A 594 32.54 3.03 1.58
CA GLN A 594 32.82 3.64 0.29
C GLN A 594 32.72 5.17 0.33
N LEU A 595 31.65 5.70 0.92
CA LEU A 595 31.45 7.15 1.05
C LEU A 595 32.50 7.79 1.97
N CYS A 596 32.86 7.12 3.07
CA CYS A 596 33.93 7.60 3.94
C CYS A 596 35.27 7.63 3.19
N LEU A 597 35.63 6.57 2.46
CA LEU A 597 36.87 6.52 1.69
C LEU A 597 36.92 7.61 0.62
N SER A 598 35.79 7.86 -0.06
CA SER A 598 35.66 8.94 -1.03
C SER A 598 35.96 10.30 -0.41
N ALA A 599 35.39 10.59 0.77
CA ALA A 599 35.58 11.88 1.42
C ALA A 599 36.94 12.02 2.12
N ALA A 600 37.44 10.97 2.77
CA ALA A 600 38.63 10.99 3.62
C ALA A 600 39.95 10.69 2.88
N GLY A 601 39.88 10.04 1.71
CA GLY A 601 41.05 9.70 0.88
C GLY A 601 41.94 8.58 1.41
N THR A 602 41.73 8.09 2.64
CA THR A 602 42.50 6.98 3.23
C THR A 602 41.64 6.07 4.09
N MET A 603 42.00 4.78 4.15
CA MET A 603 41.29 3.80 4.97
C MET A 603 41.48 4.02 6.47
N ALA A 604 42.65 4.52 6.89
CA ALA A 604 42.93 4.81 8.30
C ALA A 604 41.94 5.83 8.88
N ALA A 605 41.60 6.86 8.11
CA ALA A 605 40.64 7.90 8.52
C ALA A 605 39.18 7.40 8.64
N CYS A 606 38.88 6.17 8.18
CA CYS A 606 37.56 5.54 8.27
C CYS A 606 37.52 4.37 9.29
N GLN A 607 38.64 4.07 9.94
CA GLN A 607 38.80 2.98 10.90
C GLN A 607 39.08 3.46 12.34
N GLU A 608 39.55 4.70 12.49
CA GLU A 608 39.47 5.46 13.74
C GLU A 608 38.05 5.93 14.02
#